data_AF-A0A7V9LEN4-F1
#
_entry.id   AF-A0A7V9LEN4-F1
#
_cell.length_a   1.000
_cell.length_b   1.000
_cell.length_c   1.000
_cell.angle_alpha   90.00
_cell.angle_beta   90.00
_cell.angle_gamma   90.00
#
_symmetry.space_group_name_H-M   'P 1'
#
loop_
_entity.id
_entity.type
_entity.pdbx_description
1 polymer ?
#
loop_
_entity_poly.entity_id
_entity_poly.type
_entity_poly.pdbx_seq_one_letter_code
_entity_poly.pdbx_strand_id
1 'polypeptide(L)'
;MEPVRFGEFLRDRNLISDDQWLAALAYHWSSARHRKIGATIVEMAFLPADVVEAEARAFHDDLEVVEVTPRSERNTMPMPFA
;
A
#
# COMPACT_ATOMS: atom_id res chain seq x y z
N MET A 1 3.95 16.03 10.04
CA MET A 1 2.72 15.50 9.43
C MET A 1 2.82 14.00 9.54
N GLU A 2 1.82 13.35 10.13
CA GLU A 2 1.77 11.88 10.13
C GLU A 2 1.54 11.41 8.68
N PRO A 3 2.22 10.36 8.20
CA PRO A 3 2.00 9.87 6.85
C PRO A 3 0.59 9.27 6.76
N VAL A 4 -0.33 10.00 6.11
CA VAL A 4 -1.65 9.46 5.76
C VAL A 4 -1.45 8.28 4.83
N ARG A 5 -2.08 7.14 5.10
CA ARG A 5 -1.95 5.96 4.24
C ARG A 5 -2.97 6.04 3.11
N PHE A 6 -2.61 5.58 1.92
CA PHE A 6 -3.47 5.65 0.74
C PHE A 6 -4.89 5.09 0.96
N GLY A 7 -5.05 4.02 1.75
CA GLY A 7 -6.38 3.50 2.07
C GLY A 7 -7.23 4.38 2.99
N GLU A 8 -6.60 5.11 3.91
CA GLU A 8 -7.31 6.08 4.75
C GLU A 8 -7.77 7.27 3.91
N PHE A 9 -6.94 7.72 2.97
CA PHE A 9 -7.32 8.75 2.00
C PHE A 9 -8.56 8.34 1.17
N LEU A 10 -8.62 7.10 0.69
CA LEU A 10 -9.79 6.60 -0.03
C LEU A 10 -11.05 6.54 0.85
N ARG A 11 -10.90 6.19 2.13
CA ARG A 11 -12.01 6.19 3.09
C ARG A 11 -12.49 7.60 3.38
N ASP A 12 -11.58 8.56 3.57
CA ASP A 12 -11.94 9.95 3.87
C ASP A 12 -12.65 10.62 2.68
N ARG A 13 -12.37 10.16 1.45
CA ARG A 13 -13.14 10.51 0.24
C ARG A 13 -14.44 9.73 0.07
N ASN A 14 -14.78 8.86 1.02
CA ASN A 14 -15.97 8.03 1.03
C ASN A 14 -16.09 7.11 -0.20
N LEU A 15 -14.94 6.68 -0.76
CA LEU A 15 -14.85 5.78 -1.91
C LEU A 15 -14.86 4.31 -1.47
N ILE A 16 -14.35 4.03 -0.28
CA ILE A 16 -14.41 2.71 0.36
C ILE A 16 -14.89 2.87 1.81
N SER A 17 -15.55 1.83 2.31
CA SER A 17 -15.95 1.71 3.72
C SER A 17 -14.79 1.24 4.60
N ASP A 18 -14.94 1.40 5.92
CA ASP A 18 -14.01 0.83 6.91
C ASP A 18 -13.87 -0.69 6.75
N ASP A 19 -14.97 -1.41 6.51
CA ASP A 19 -14.95 -2.86 6.33
C ASP A 19 -14.15 -3.28 5.09
N GLN A 20 -14.34 -2.57 3.98
CA GLN A 20 -13.57 -2.82 2.75
C GLN A 20 -12.10 -2.48 2.95
N TRP A 21 -11.79 -1.41 3.69
CA TRP A 21 -10.42 -1.06 3.99
C TRP A 21 -9.72 -2.12 4.84
N LEU A 22 -10.37 -2.60 5.91
CA LEU A 22 -9.86 -3.66 6.76
C LEU A 22 -9.69 -4.98 6.00
N ALA A 23 -10.64 -5.32 5.13
CA ALA A 23 -10.55 -6.51 4.28
C ALA A 23 -9.37 -6.42 3.29
N ALA A 24 -9.17 -5.28 2.65
CA ALA A 24 -8.04 -5.04 1.73
C ALA A 24 -6.70 -5.12 2.47
N LEU A 25 -6.61 -4.53 3.67
CA LEU A 25 -5.43 -4.65 4.52
C LEU A 25 -5.14 -6.10 4.88
N ALA A 26 -6.14 -6.83 5.39
CA ALA A 26 -5.97 -8.23 5.78
C ALA A 26 -5.47 -9.07 4.59
N TYR A 27 -6.07 -8.90 3.41
CA TYR A 27 -5.65 -9.61 2.21
C TYR A 27 -4.22 -9.23 1.79
N HIS A 28 -3.89 -7.94 1.75
CA HIS A 28 -2.56 -7.44 1.40
C HIS A 28 -1.46 -8.03 2.30
N TRP A 29 -1.67 -8.07 3.62
CA TRP A 29 -0.71 -8.64 4.56
C TRP A 29 -0.63 -10.17 4.50
N SER A 30 -1.73 -10.84 4.16
CA SER A 30 -1.75 -12.30 4.00
C SER A 30 -1.13 -12.78 2.68
N SER A 31 -1.08 -11.92 1.66
CA SER A 31 -0.54 -12.25 0.35
C SER A 31 0.98 -12.37 0.41
N ALA A 32 1.50 -13.55 0.07
CA ALA A 32 2.94 -13.80 -0.04
C ALA A 32 3.64 -12.90 -1.09
N ARG A 33 2.88 -12.33 -2.03
CA ARG A 33 3.39 -11.34 -2.96
C ARG A 33 3.25 -9.94 -2.35
N HIS A 34 4.38 -9.26 -2.18
CA HIS A 34 4.45 -7.82 -1.89
C HIS A 34 3.90 -7.04 -3.09
N ARG A 35 2.58 -6.82 -3.12
CA ARG A 35 1.87 -6.03 -4.13
C ARG A 35 1.39 -4.73 -3.50
N LYS A 36 1.32 -3.65 -4.28
CA LYS A 36 0.81 -2.36 -3.78
C LYS A 36 -0.63 -2.51 -3.29
N ILE A 37 -1.00 -1.78 -2.24
CA ILE A 37 -2.34 -1.85 -1.66
C ILE A 37 -3.44 -1.44 -2.65
N GLY A 38 -3.17 -0.49 -3.55
CA GLY A 38 -4.10 -0.11 -4.63
C GLY A 38 -4.42 -1.29 -5.57
N ALA A 39 -3.45 -2.14 -5.89
CA ALA A 39 -3.68 -3.34 -6.69
C ALA A 39 -4.56 -4.36 -5.96
N THR A 40 -4.45 -4.43 -4.63
CA THR A 40 -5.32 -5.28 -3.79
C THR A 40 -6.76 -4.79 -3.81
N ILE A 41 -6.98 -3.47 -3.71
CA ILE A 41 -8.31 -2.85 -3.79
C ILE A 41 -9.00 -3.17 -5.13
N VAL A 42 -8.25 -3.13 -6.24
CA VAL A 42 -8.75 -3.51 -7.57
C VAL A 42 -9.03 -5.01 -7.65
N GLU A 43 -8.13 -5.85 -7.15
CA GLU A 43 -8.27 -7.32 -7.16
C GLU A 43 -9.51 -7.79 -6.37
N MET A 44 -9.81 -7.10 -5.27
CA MET A 44 -11.01 -7.35 -4.46
C MET A 44 -12.29 -6.69 -5.01
N ALA A 45 -12.20 -6.03 -6.17
CA ALA A 45 -13.30 -5.32 -6.83
C ALA A 45 -13.97 -4.25 -5.95
N PHE A 46 -13.22 -3.65 -5.02
CA PHE A 46 -13.73 -2.55 -4.18
C PHE A 46 -13.78 -1.23 -4.96
N LEU A 47 -12.80 -1.00 -5.84
CA LEU A 47 -12.78 0.11 -6.78
C LEU A 47 -12.23 -0.37 -8.12
N PRO A 48 -12.68 0.22 -9.23
CA PRO A 48 -12.10 -0.05 -10.54
C PRO A 48 -10.72 0.61 -10.67
N ALA A 49 -9.88 0.06 -11.57
CA ALA A 49 -8.47 0.45 -11.68
C ALA A 49 -8.27 1.92 -12.07
N ASP A 50 -9.14 2.46 -12.93
CA ASP A 50 -9.14 3.85 -13.37
C ASP A 50 -9.37 4.83 -12.21
N VAL A 51 -10.31 4.51 -11.31
CA VAL A 51 -10.54 5.31 -10.10
C VAL A 51 -9.35 5.23 -9.16
N VAL A 52 -8.80 4.04 -8.94
CA VAL A 52 -7.62 3.87 -8.08
C VAL A 52 -6.41 4.63 -8.62
N GLU A 53 -6.19 4.64 -9.93
CA GLU A 53 -5.11 5.41 -10.57
C GLU A 53 -5.33 6.93 -10.46
N ALA A 54 -6.56 7.41 -10.68
CA ALA A 54 -6.89 8.82 -10.53
C ALA A 54 -6.67 9.31 -9.10
N GLU A 55 -7.12 8.52 -8.11
CA GLU A 55 -6.97 8.83 -6.70
C GLU A 55 -5.53 8.67 -6.21
N ALA A 56 -4.79 7.68 -6.72
CA ALA A 56 -3.36 7.55 -6.44
C ALA A 56 -2.61 8.79 -6.95
N ARG A 57 -2.95 9.29 -8.15
CA ARG A 57 -2.36 10.51 -8.67
C ARG A 57 -2.69 11.73 -7.81
N ALA A 58 -3.95 11.88 -7.40
CA ALA A 58 -4.36 12.95 -6.49
C ALA A 58 -3.62 12.86 -5.15
N PHE A 59 -3.48 11.65 -4.61
CA PHE A 59 -2.76 11.39 -3.36
C PHE A 59 -1.25 11.70 -3.47
N HIS A 60 -0.63 11.40 -4.62
CA HIS A 60 0.79 11.70 -4.88
C HIS A 60 1.06 13.18 -5.18
N ASP A 61 0.12 13.90 -5.80
CA ASP A 61 0.24 15.34 -6.08
C ASP A 61 -0.03 16.19 -4.82
N ASP A 62 -0.82 15.71 -3.85
CA ASP A 62 -1.07 16.39 -2.55
C ASP A 62 -0.13 15.95 -1.41
N LEU A 63 0.50 14.77 -1.50
CA LEU A 63 1.34 14.21 -0.43
C LEU A 63 2.60 13.55 -1.01
N GLU A 64 3.79 13.98 -0.58
CA GLU A 64 5.06 13.27 -0.83
C GLU A 64 4.96 11.83 -0.27
N VAL A 65 4.67 10.86 -1.13
CA VAL A 65 4.58 9.45 -0.73
C VAL A 65 5.98 8.88 -0.55
N VAL A 66 6.40 8.75 0.71
CA VAL A 66 7.56 7.92 1.08
C VAL A 66 7.10 6.46 1.06
N GLU A 67 7.36 5.75 -0.05
CA GLU A 67 7.32 4.29 -0.03
C GLU A 67 8.37 3.80 0.97
N VAL A 68 7.93 3.23 2.10
CA VAL A 68 8.83 2.58 3.06
C VAL A 68 9.30 1.29 2.43
N THR A 69 10.47 1.32 1.79
CA THR A 69 11.17 0.11 1.38
C THR A 69 11.41 -0.73 2.63
N PRO A 70 11.02 -2.02 2.67
CA PRO A 70 11.44 -2.89 3.76
C PRO A 70 12.96 -2.87 3.79
N ARG A 71 13.52 -2.41 4.91
CA ARG A 71 14.95 -2.37 5.16
C ARG A 71 15.44 -3.82 5.07
N SER A 72 16.02 -4.20 3.93
CA SER A 72 16.69 -5.50 3.79
C SER A 72 17.68 -5.63 4.95
N GLU A 73 17.37 -6.55 5.85
CA GLU A 73 18.25 -6.89 6.95
C GLU A 73 19.59 -7.35 6.38
N ARG A 74 20.64 -6.92 7.06
CA ARG A 74 22.05 -7.10 6.70
C ARG A 74 22.32 -8.55 6.29
N ASN A 75 22.75 -8.74 5.04
CA ASN A 75 23.53 -9.92 4.67
C ASN A 75 24.96 -9.74 5.20
N THR A 76 25.16 -9.94 6.50
CA THR A 76 26.48 -10.16 7.08
C THR A 76 26.96 -11.53 6.61
N MET A 77 27.62 -11.58 5.45
CA MET A 77 28.39 -12.76 5.07
C MET A 77 29.52 -12.97 6.09
N PRO A 78 29.73 -14.18 6.62
CA PRO A 78 30.92 -14.48 7.39
C PRO A 78 32.14 -14.48 6.44
N MET A 79 33.14 -13.65 6.74
CA MET A 79 34.43 -13.67 6.05
C MET A 79 35.11 -15.03 6.29
N PRO A 80 35.53 -15.77 5.24
CA PRO A 80 36.38 -16.94 5.44
C PRO A 80 37.77 -16.44 5.84
N PHE A 81 38.20 -16.78 7.05
CA PHE A 81 39.60 -16.65 7.46
C PHE A 81 40.42 -17.71 6.71
N ALA A 82 41.39 -17.24 5.91
CA ALA A 82 42.54 -18.03 5.47
C ALA A 82 43.74 -17.09 5.34
#